data_AF-A0A2N9NJN4-F1
#
_entry.id   AF-A0A2N9NJN4-F1
#
_cell.length_a   1.000
_cell.length_b   1.000
_cell.length_c   1.000
_cell.angle_alpha   90.00
_cell.angle_beta   90.00
_cell.angle_gamma   90.00
#
_symmetry.space_group_name_H-M   'P 1'
#
loop_
_entity.id
_entity.type
_entity.pdbx_description
1 polymer ?
#
loop_
_entity_poly.entity_id
_entity_poly.type
_entity_poly.pdbx_seq_one_letter_code
_entity_poly.pdbx_strand_id
1 'polypeptide(L)' 'MKVSAGVHRVVYGGYHRLLSKVFPYGIFYTVEPNSAVVWAVIDLRSGPAWIRKKLKG' A
#
# COMPACT_ATOMS: atom_id res chain seq x y z
N MET A 1 12.98 -2.91 1.91
CA MET A 1 11.58 -2.93 2.30
C MET A 1 11.56 -3.40 3.76
N LYS A 2 10.94 -2.67 4.68
CA LYS A 2 10.77 -3.10 6.09
C LYS A 2 9.28 -3.37 6.30
N VAL A 3 8.93 -4.59 6.65
CA VAL A 3 7.55 -4.97 7.00
C VAL A 3 7.47 -4.94 8.53
N SER A 4 6.53 -4.19 9.10
CA SER A 4 6.44 -3.99 10.57
C SER A 4 5.37 -4.87 11.22
N ALA A 5 5.11 -6.06 10.66
CA ALA A 5 4.27 -7.10 11.30
C ALA A 5 3.02 -6.58 12.04
N GLY A 6 2.22 -5.73 11.39
CA GLY A 6 0.97 -5.19 11.97
C GLY A 6 1.07 -3.82 12.67
N VAL A 7 2.27 -3.25 12.87
CA VAL A 7 2.46 -1.92 13.51
C VAL A 7 2.47 -0.76 12.48
N HIS A 8 2.23 -1.05 11.19
CA HIS A 8 2.17 -0.02 10.14
C HIS A 8 0.86 0.76 10.17
N ARG A 9 0.95 2.08 10.01
CA ARG A 9 -0.21 2.98 9.84
C ARG A 9 -1.10 2.54 8.67
N VAL A 10 -2.42 2.48 8.91
CA VAL A 10 -3.44 2.41 7.85
C VAL A 10 -3.47 3.75 7.14
N VAL A 11 -3.23 3.75 5.84
CA VAL A 11 -3.02 4.99 5.07
C VAL A 11 -4.26 5.39 4.27
N TYR A 12 -5.04 4.42 3.79
CA TYR A 12 -6.24 4.70 3.00
C TYR A 12 -7.21 3.51 3.02
N GLY A 13 -8.49 3.75 3.36
CA GLY A 13 -9.57 2.77 3.16
C GLY A 13 -9.37 1.39 3.84
N GLY A 14 -8.60 1.31 4.92
CA GLY A 14 -8.25 0.03 5.57
C GLY A 14 -6.95 -0.62 5.07
N TYR A 15 -6.33 -0.09 4.03
CA TYR A 15 -5.06 -0.60 3.49
C TYR A 15 -3.85 -0.03 4.24
N HIS A 16 -2.90 -0.91 4.55
CA HIS A 16 -1.54 -0.53 4.90
C HIS A 16 -0.78 -0.14 3.63
N ARG A 17 0.22 0.73 3.77
CA ARG A 17 1.10 1.14 2.66
C ARG A 17 2.55 0.90 3.01
N LEU A 18 3.28 0.31 2.07
CA LEU A 18 4.71 0.09 2.15
C LEU A 18 5.41 0.75 0.96
N LEU A 19 6.50 1.46 1.22
CA LEU A 19 7.27 2.13 0.17
C LEU A 19 8.34 1.16 -0.37
N SER A 20 8.38 1.01 -1.69
CA SER A 20 9.44 0.29 -2.38
C SER A 20 10.79 0.97 -2.13
N LYS A 21 11.86 0.17 -2.05
CA LYS A 21 13.24 0.69 -2.04
C LYS A 21 13.70 1.14 -3.43
N VAL A 22 13.09 0.63 -4.50
CA VAL A 22 13.48 0.89 -5.88
C VAL A 22 12.35 1.64 -6.56
N PHE A 23 12.62 2.93 -6.84
CA PHE A 23 11.75 3.93 -7.48
C PHE A 23 10.37 4.07 -6.79
N PRO A 24 9.68 5.23 -6.78
CA PRO A 24 8.69 5.50 -5.73
C PRO A 24 7.34 4.78 -5.97
N TYR A 25 7.33 3.46 -5.80
CA TYR A 25 6.14 2.63 -5.79
C TYR A 25 5.63 2.47 -4.36
N GLY A 26 4.31 2.59 -4.19
CA GLY A 26 3.58 2.26 -2.97
C GLY A 26 2.89 0.92 -3.15
N ILE A 27 3.18 -0.01 -2.24
CA ILE A 27 2.53 -1.31 -2.16
C ILE A 27 1.41 -1.20 -1.13
N PHE A 28 0.17 -1.42 -1.56
CA PHE A 28 -1.02 -1.37 -0.71
C PHE A 28 -1.49 -2.80 -0.42
N TYR A 29 -1.64 -3.12 0.87
CA TYR A 29 -1.91 -4.46 1.32
C TYR A 29 -2.79 -4.49 2.58
N THR A 30 -3.45 -5.61 2.82
CA THR A 30 -4.12 -5.93 4.10
C THR A 30 -3.31 -6.99 4.84
N VAL A 31 -3.49 -7.03 6.16
CA VAL A 31 -2.87 -8.05 7.03
C VAL A 31 -3.95 -9.04 7.45
N GLU A 32 -3.70 -10.30 7.17
CA GLU A 32 -4.43 -11.46 7.68
C GLU A 32 -3.58 -12.17 8.73
N PRO A 33 -4.14 -13.10 9.53
CA PRO A 33 -3.42 -13.70 10.67
C PRO A 33 -2.04 -14.28 10.32
N ASN A 34 -1.88 -14.88 9.13
CA ASN A 34 -0.64 -15.55 8.71
C ASN A 34 -0.07 -15.03 7.38
N SER A 35 -0.65 -13.98 6.82
CA SER A 35 -0.36 -13.55 5.45
C SER A 35 -0.60 -12.05 5.24
N ALA A 36 0.04 -11.50 4.21
CA ALA A 36 -0.25 -10.17 3.72
C ALA A 36 -0.77 -10.27 2.29
N VAL A 37 -1.94 -9.69 2.04
CA VAL A 37 -2.58 -9.71 0.72
C VAL A 37 -2.31 -8.39 0.02
N VAL A 38 -1.56 -8.43 -1.08
CA VAL A 38 -1.25 -7.24 -1.89
C VAL A 38 -2.41 -6.96 -2.83
N TRP A 39 -3.00 -5.78 -2.71
CA TRP A 39 -4.12 -5.32 -3.55
C TRP A 39 -3.65 -4.49 -4.73
N ALA A 40 -2.62 -3.67 -4.53
CA ALA A 40 -2.11 -2.80 -5.59
C ALA A 40 -0.63 -2.45 -5.39
N VAL A 41 0.09 -2.30 -6.51
CA VAL A 41 1.41 -1.69 -6.58
C VAL A 41 1.30 -0.47 -7.48
N ILE A 42 1.51 0.72 -6.91
CA ILE A 42 1.16 1.99 -7.55
C ILE A 42 2.38 2.90 -7.65
N ASP A 43 2.62 3.50 -8.82
CA ASP A 43 3.58 4.61 -8.98
C ASP A 43 3.07 5.85 -8.21
N LEU A 44 3.83 6.28 -7.20
CA LEU A 44 3.46 7.40 -6.34
C LEU A 44 3.73 8.78 -6.97
N ARG A 45 4.28 8.84 -8.19
CA ARG A 45 4.40 10.10 -8.95
C ARG A 45 3.09 10.49 -9.62
N SER A 46 2.12 9.57 -9.70
CA SER A 46 0.79 9.88 -10.20
C SER A 46 0.03 10.78 -9.21
N GLY A 47 -0.81 11.67 -9.73
CA GLY A 47 -1.58 12.60 -8.89
C GLY A 47 -2.47 11.88 -7.86
N PRO A 48 -2.70 12.47 -6.67
CA PRO A 48 -3.36 11.79 -5.56
C PRO A 48 -4.81 11.37 -5.85
N ALA A 49 -5.51 12.08 -6.74
CA ALA A 49 -6.85 11.69 -7.19
C ALA A 49 -6.86 10.37 -7.98
N TRP A 50 -5.86 10.16 -8.83
CA TRP A 50 -5.72 8.93 -9.61
C TRP A 50 -5.41 7.72 -8.72
N ILE A 51 -4.50 7.90 -7.75
CA ILE A 51 -4.15 6.86 -6.76
C ILE A 51 -5.40 6.44 -5.97
N ARG A 52 -6.19 7.42 -5.49
CA ARG A 52 -7.43 7.13 -4.76
C ARG A 52 -8.45 6.38 -5.62
N LYS A 53 -8.57 6.71 -6.91
CA LYS A 53 -9.44 5.99 -7.84
C LYS A 53 -8.98 4.54 -7.98
N LYS A 54 -7.68 4.28 -8.11
CA LYS A 54 -7.18 2.90 -8.21
C LYS A 54 -7.32 2.05 -6.95
N LEU A 55 -7.33 2.67 -5.78
CA LEU A 55 -7.53 1.96 -4.52
C LEU A 55 -9.00 1.71 -4.16
N LYS A 56 -9.96 2.26 -4.92
CA LYS A 56 -11.40 2.08 -4.68
C LYS A 56 -12.02 0.90 -5.43
N GLY A 57 -11.31 0.27 -6.37
CA GLY A 57 -11.88 -0.65 -7.35
C GLY A 57 -12.41 0.11 -8.56
#